data_AF-A0A1B2A919-F1
#
_entry.id   AF-A0A1B2A919-F1
#
_cell.length_a   1.000
_cell.length_b   1.000
_cell.length_c   1.000
_cell.angle_alpha   90.00
_cell.angle_beta   90.00
_cell.angle_gamma   90.00
#
_symmetry.space_group_name_H-M   'P 1'
#
loop_
_entity.id
_entity.type
_entity.pdbx_description
1 polymer ?
#
loop_
_entity_poly.entity_id
_entity_poly.type
_entity_poly.pdbx_seq_one_letter_code
_entity_poly.pdbx_strand_id
1 'polypeptide(L)'
;MFRDEVIEQLGFYVYRLVDPRSGETFYVGKGRGNRVFHHAAGEKSPEGSILSPKLALIAQIKTAGHEVDHHIHRHGMDEPTAYEVEAALIDVYPSLLNSVAGHRSDLFGAARTTDLVARYQAEPASWEHNCLLVGVRNTVDDRGTYEAARFAWKLNRKHLPKLDLVVAVRGGLILDAFRPNEWLPGTLENFPNAPHAMPDRLGFVGERAAPELRNMYVGKRLPRWCKLSQAGIRYVGPAFPPKQQEVSDEIDAYL
;
A
#
# COMPACT_ATOMS: atom_id res chain seq x y z
N MET A 1 0.32 -10.22 -30.62
CA MET A 1 1.17 -11.12 -29.83
C MET A 1 2.60 -11.12 -30.37
N PHE A 2 3.59 -11.29 -29.50
CA PHE A 2 5.01 -11.36 -29.84
C PHE A 2 5.39 -12.74 -30.39
N ARG A 3 6.35 -12.75 -31.32
CA ARG A 3 7.03 -13.96 -31.81
C ARG A 3 8.14 -14.36 -30.83
N ASP A 4 8.58 -15.61 -30.87
CA ASP A 4 9.56 -16.17 -29.92
C ASP A 4 10.88 -15.38 -29.87
N GLU A 5 11.41 -14.99 -31.04
CA GLU A 5 12.61 -14.14 -31.16
C GLU A 5 12.47 -12.83 -30.38
N VAL A 6 11.26 -12.22 -30.39
CA VAL A 6 10.98 -10.98 -29.67
C VAL A 6 10.83 -11.28 -28.17
N ILE A 7 10.18 -12.39 -27.81
CA ILE A 7 10.00 -12.79 -26.41
C ILE A 7 11.36 -13.01 -25.73
N GLU A 8 12.31 -13.63 -26.41
CA GLU A 8 13.65 -13.87 -25.90
C GLU A 8 14.39 -12.55 -25.61
N GLN A 9 14.35 -11.60 -26.56
CA GLN A 9 14.98 -10.27 -26.40
C GLN A 9 14.28 -9.40 -25.36
N LEU A 10 12.97 -9.56 -25.17
CA LEU A 10 12.20 -8.77 -24.20
C LEU A 10 12.50 -9.12 -22.76
N GLY A 11 12.94 -10.34 -22.44
CA GLY A 11 13.11 -10.80 -21.06
C GLY A 11 11.88 -10.52 -20.19
N PHE A 12 12.10 -9.97 -18.99
CA PHE A 12 11.03 -9.30 -18.25
C PHE A 12 10.91 -7.84 -18.68
N TYR A 13 9.67 -7.37 -18.71
CA TYR A 13 9.31 -6.03 -19.13
C TYR A 13 8.23 -5.43 -18.23
N VAL A 14 8.13 -4.10 -18.24
CA VAL A 14 7.05 -3.33 -17.62
C VAL A 14 6.27 -2.64 -18.72
N TYR A 15 4.94 -2.72 -18.62
CA TYR A 15 4.01 -2.20 -19.60
C TYR A 15 2.87 -1.44 -18.95
N ARG A 16 2.19 -0.63 -19.76
CA ARG A 16 0.92 0.01 -19.39
C ARG A 16 -0.19 -0.34 -20.37
N LEU A 17 -1.43 -0.30 -19.90
CA LEU A 17 -2.63 -0.31 -20.73
C LEU A 17 -3.27 1.08 -20.71
N VAL A 18 -3.72 1.52 -21.88
CA VAL A 18 -4.23 2.86 -22.15
C VAL A 18 -5.62 2.75 -22.77
N ASP A 19 -6.55 3.57 -22.31
CA ASP A 19 -7.83 3.75 -22.99
C ASP A 19 -7.60 4.67 -24.21
N PRO A 20 -7.71 4.16 -25.46
CA PRO A 20 -7.41 4.96 -26.64
C PRO A 20 -8.39 6.13 -26.83
N ARG A 21 -9.54 6.12 -26.16
CA ARG A 21 -10.57 7.16 -26.28
C ARG A 21 -10.21 8.41 -25.47
N SER A 22 -9.52 8.24 -24.35
CA SER A 22 -9.11 9.33 -23.45
C SER A 22 -7.59 9.55 -23.40
N GLY A 23 -6.79 8.58 -23.85
CA GLY A 23 -5.34 8.54 -23.63
C GLY A 23 -4.93 8.21 -22.19
N GLU A 24 -5.90 7.87 -21.32
CA GLU A 24 -5.64 7.62 -19.90
C GLU A 24 -4.98 6.26 -19.69
N THR A 25 -3.89 6.25 -18.92
CA THR A 25 -3.28 5.00 -18.45
C THR A 25 -4.07 4.47 -17.27
N PHE A 26 -4.72 3.32 -17.44
CA PHE A 26 -5.58 2.72 -16.41
C PHE A 26 -4.97 1.48 -15.76
N TYR A 27 -3.85 0.97 -16.27
CA TYR A 27 -3.17 -0.19 -15.69
C TYR A 27 -1.68 -0.15 -15.97
N VAL A 28 -0.87 -0.52 -14.97
CA VAL A 28 0.57 -0.79 -15.12
C VAL A 28 0.83 -2.22 -14.65
N GLY A 29 1.67 -2.96 -15.37
CA GLY A 29 2.01 -4.31 -14.99
C GLY A 29 3.41 -4.71 -15.44
N LYS A 30 4.02 -5.66 -14.74
CA LYS A 30 5.18 -6.41 -15.25
C LYS A 30 4.75 -7.69 -15.98
N GLY A 31 5.56 -8.13 -16.94
CA GLY A 31 5.29 -9.34 -17.70
C GLY A 31 6.50 -9.95 -18.39
N ARG A 32 6.27 -11.14 -18.94
CA ARG A 32 7.17 -11.89 -19.81
C ARG A 32 6.32 -12.58 -20.87
N GLY A 33 6.88 -12.81 -22.07
CA GLY A 33 6.14 -13.39 -23.18
C GLY A 33 4.92 -12.55 -23.57
N ASN A 34 3.78 -13.19 -23.81
CA ASN A 34 2.57 -12.54 -24.30
C ASN A 34 1.63 -11.97 -23.22
N ARG A 35 2.08 -11.86 -21.97
CA ARG A 35 1.25 -11.40 -20.84
C ARG A 35 0.54 -10.07 -21.10
N VAL A 36 1.22 -9.10 -21.73
CA VAL A 36 0.60 -7.80 -22.09
C VAL A 36 -0.66 -7.97 -22.94
N PHE A 37 -0.62 -8.88 -23.92
CA PHE A 37 -1.76 -9.14 -24.80
C PHE A 37 -2.89 -9.84 -24.07
N HIS A 38 -2.59 -10.85 -23.24
CA HIS A 38 -3.62 -11.52 -22.43
C HIS A 38 -4.33 -10.51 -21.50
N HIS A 39 -3.57 -9.58 -20.89
CA HIS A 39 -4.16 -8.53 -20.07
C HIS A 39 -4.99 -7.53 -20.88
N ALA A 40 -4.50 -7.08 -22.04
CA ALA A 40 -5.23 -6.17 -22.93
C ALA A 40 -6.51 -6.83 -23.49
N ALA A 41 -6.48 -8.14 -23.71
CA ALA A 41 -7.63 -8.91 -24.17
C ALA A 41 -8.72 -9.07 -23.10
N GLY A 42 -8.38 -8.84 -21.82
CA GLY A 42 -9.29 -9.08 -20.69
C GLY A 42 -9.43 -10.56 -20.34
N GLU A 43 -8.42 -11.39 -20.67
CA GLU A 43 -8.43 -12.81 -20.30
C GLU A 43 -8.40 -12.97 -18.78
N LYS A 44 -9.22 -13.90 -18.27
CA LYS A 44 -9.27 -14.20 -16.83
C LYS A 44 -7.96 -14.88 -16.43
N SER A 45 -7.25 -14.30 -15.47
CA SER A 45 -6.25 -15.05 -14.70
C SER A 45 -6.97 -16.16 -13.89
N PRO A 46 -6.33 -17.33 -13.68
CA PRO A 46 -6.94 -18.49 -13.01
C PRO A 46 -7.50 -18.23 -11.59
N GLU A 47 -7.17 -17.10 -10.98
CA GLU A 47 -7.32 -16.85 -9.54
C GLU A 47 -8.44 -15.87 -9.15
N GLY A 48 -9.39 -15.50 -10.02
CA GLY A 48 -10.40 -14.52 -9.60
C GLY A 48 -11.64 -14.34 -10.46
N SER A 49 -12.75 -14.90 -9.96
CA SER A 49 -14.12 -14.60 -10.34
C SER A 49 -14.63 -13.38 -9.58
N ILE A 50 -14.75 -12.25 -10.27
CA ILE A 50 -15.67 -11.08 -10.15
C ILE A 50 -15.16 -10.09 -11.22
N LEU A 51 -16.05 -9.42 -11.97
CA LEU A 51 -15.66 -8.39 -12.95
C LEU A 51 -14.86 -7.28 -12.25
N SER A 52 -13.53 -7.39 -12.23
CA SER A 52 -12.66 -6.33 -11.71
C SER A 52 -12.91 -5.03 -12.52
N PRO A 53 -12.80 -3.83 -11.91
CA PRO A 53 -12.97 -2.56 -12.61
C PRO A 53 -12.15 -2.48 -13.91
N LYS A 54 -10.95 -3.09 -13.93
CA LYS A 54 -10.11 -3.26 -15.11
C LYS A 54 -10.83 -4.01 -16.25
N LEU A 55 -11.43 -5.17 -15.97
CA LEU A 55 -12.14 -5.96 -16.98
C LEU A 55 -13.38 -5.23 -17.50
N ALA A 56 -14.08 -4.49 -16.63
CA ALA A 56 -15.21 -3.67 -17.03
C ALA A 56 -14.78 -2.56 -18.00
N LEU A 57 -13.66 -1.86 -17.72
CA LEU A 57 -13.14 -0.83 -18.61
C LEU A 57 -12.69 -1.41 -19.96
N ILE A 58 -11.97 -2.54 -19.96
CA ILE A 58 -11.58 -3.24 -21.21
C ILE A 58 -12.81 -3.59 -22.06
N ALA A 59 -13.87 -4.12 -21.43
CA ALA A 59 -15.11 -4.44 -22.13
C ALA A 59 -15.76 -3.17 -22.73
N GLN A 60 -15.78 -2.06 -21.99
CA GLN A 60 -16.31 -0.78 -22.50
C GLN A 60 -15.52 -0.24 -23.70
N ILE A 61 -14.19 -0.34 -23.68
CA ILE A 61 -13.33 0.07 -24.80
C ILE A 61 -13.68 -0.76 -26.05
N LYS A 62 -13.79 -2.08 -25.89
CA LYS A 62 -14.15 -3.01 -26.98
C LYS A 62 -15.56 -2.78 -27.53
N THR A 63 -16.54 -2.57 -26.65
CA THR A 63 -17.92 -2.25 -27.08
C THR A 63 -17.99 -0.92 -27.85
N ALA A 64 -17.10 0.02 -27.58
CA ALA A 64 -16.97 1.27 -28.34
C ALA A 64 -16.24 1.08 -29.69
N GLY A 65 -15.87 -0.14 -30.08
CA GLY A 65 -15.18 -0.43 -31.34
C GLY A 65 -13.67 -0.14 -31.32
N HIS A 66 -13.09 0.03 -30.13
CA HIS A 66 -11.66 0.27 -29.95
C HIS A 66 -10.95 -0.95 -29.34
N GLU A 67 -9.65 -1.06 -29.57
CA GLU A 67 -8.79 -2.02 -28.89
C GLU A 67 -7.97 -1.34 -27.79
N VAL A 68 -7.60 -2.08 -26.76
CA VAL A 68 -6.81 -1.52 -25.66
C VAL A 68 -5.38 -1.27 -26.14
N ASP A 69 -4.95 -0.02 -26.08
CA ASP A 69 -3.57 0.36 -26.36
C ASP A 69 -2.65 -0.14 -25.25
N HIS A 70 -1.52 -0.73 -25.63
CA HIS A 70 -0.58 -1.31 -24.68
C HIS A 70 0.86 -1.00 -25.06
N HIS A 71 1.60 -0.41 -24.12
CA HIS A 71 2.92 0.15 -24.37
C HIS A 71 3.93 -0.49 -23.43
N ILE A 72 5.04 -0.98 -23.99
CA ILE A 72 6.20 -1.42 -23.20
C ILE A 72 7.00 -0.17 -22.80
N HIS A 73 7.22 0.02 -21.50
CA HIS A 73 8.00 1.15 -20.97
C HIS A 73 9.48 0.80 -20.79
N ARG A 74 9.74 -0.42 -20.32
CA ARG A 74 11.09 -0.97 -20.12
C ARG A 74 11.06 -2.46 -20.42
N HIS A 75 12.13 -2.99 -21.01
CA HIS A 75 12.28 -4.40 -21.37
C HIS A 75 13.75 -4.84 -21.26
N GLY A 76 14.01 -6.14 -21.41
CA GLY A 76 15.34 -6.73 -21.32
C GLY A 76 15.84 -6.85 -19.88
N MET A 77 14.93 -6.83 -18.90
CA MET A 77 15.26 -6.85 -17.47
C MET A 77 15.16 -8.26 -16.90
N ASP A 78 15.78 -8.46 -15.73
CA ASP A 78 15.43 -9.57 -14.85
C ASP A 78 14.13 -9.27 -14.08
N GLU A 79 13.57 -10.30 -13.44
CA GLU A 79 12.31 -10.17 -12.70
C GLU A 79 12.38 -9.19 -11.52
N PRO A 80 13.42 -9.22 -10.65
CA PRO A 80 13.54 -8.27 -9.55
C PRO A 80 13.63 -6.81 -10.01
N THR A 81 14.35 -6.53 -11.10
CA THR A 81 14.45 -5.17 -11.65
C THR A 81 13.11 -4.73 -12.24
N ALA A 82 12.44 -5.59 -13.00
CA ALA A 82 11.11 -5.29 -13.55
C ALA A 82 10.09 -4.98 -12.45
N TYR A 83 10.25 -5.59 -11.28
CA TYR A 83 9.42 -5.36 -10.12
C TYR A 83 9.58 -3.95 -9.52
N GLU A 84 10.82 -3.49 -9.33
CA GLU A 84 11.10 -2.14 -8.83
C GLU A 84 10.67 -1.07 -9.84
N VAL A 85 10.85 -1.33 -11.15
CA VAL A 85 10.38 -0.44 -12.22
C VAL A 85 8.85 -0.36 -12.28
N GLU A 86 8.16 -1.49 -12.09
CA GLU A 86 6.70 -1.53 -12.01
C GLU A 86 6.19 -0.68 -10.84
N ALA A 87 6.79 -0.85 -9.65
CA ALA A 87 6.42 -0.09 -8.46
C ALA A 87 6.60 1.42 -8.68
N ALA A 88 7.75 1.84 -9.21
CA ALA A 88 8.03 3.25 -9.49
C ALA A 88 7.06 3.84 -10.53
N LEU A 89 6.69 3.07 -11.56
CA LEU A 89 5.75 3.53 -12.57
C LEU A 89 4.31 3.61 -12.04
N ILE A 90 3.92 2.70 -11.14
CA ILE A 90 2.63 2.76 -10.44
C ILE A 90 2.53 4.06 -9.61
N ASP A 91 3.59 4.44 -8.91
CA ASP A 91 3.60 5.65 -8.08
C ASP A 91 3.39 6.95 -8.88
N VAL A 92 3.71 6.95 -10.18
CA VAL A 92 3.56 8.10 -11.08
C VAL A 92 2.13 8.24 -11.61
N TYR A 93 1.38 7.15 -11.75
CA TYR A 93 0.04 7.18 -12.34
C TYR A 93 -1.05 7.08 -11.25
N PRO A 94 -1.79 8.17 -10.96
CA PRO A 94 -2.76 8.21 -9.85
C PRO A 94 -4.07 7.44 -10.12
N SER A 95 -4.44 7.22 -11.39
CA SER A 95 -5.75 6.66 -11.80
C SER A 95 -5.73 5.15 -12.11
N LEU A 96 -4.75 4.40 -11.60
CA LEU A 96 -4.63 3.00 -11.97
C LEU A 96 -5.73 2.13 -11.31
N LEU A 97 -6.28 1.21 -12.10
CA LEU A 97 -7.22 0.17 -11.65
C LEU A 97 -6.49 -1.08 -11.12
N ASN A 98 -5.21 -0.94 -10.77
CA ASN A 98 -4.42 -2.01 -10.17
C ASN A 98 -5.06 -2.45 -8.84
N SER A 99 -5.31 -3.74 -8.67
CA SER A 99 -5.87 -4.30 -7.43
C SER A 99 -4.88 -4.28 -6.25
N VAL A 100 -3.59 -4.06 -6.53
CA VAL A 100 -2.49 -4.04 -5.56
C VAL A 100 -1.71 -2.75 -5.78
N ALA A 101 -1.55 -1.93 -4.73
CA ALA A 101 -0.63 -0.80 -4.74
C ALA A 101 0.81 -1.32 -4.93
N GLY A 102 1.69 -0.55 -5.57
CA GLY A 102 3.06 -0.95 -5.87
C GLY A 102 3.74 -1.60 -4.65
N HIS A 103 4.36 -2.76 -4.86
CA HIS A 103 5.02 -3.48 -3.77
C HIS A 103 6.11 -2.60 -3.13
N ARG A 104 6.21 -2.66 -1.80
CA ARG A 104 7.13 -1.84 -0.97
C ARG A 104 6.96 -0.33 -1.09
N SER A 105 5.87 0.19 -1.68
CA SER A 105 5.56 1.62 -1.74
C SER A 105 5.65 2.32 -0.38
N ASP A 106 5.26 1.64 0.71
CA ASP A 106 5.34 2.17 2.07
C ASP A 106 6.78 2.47 2.56
N LEU A 107 7.81 1.84 1.98
CA LEU A 107 9.21 2.03 2.41
C LEU A 107 10.11 2.62 1.32
N PHE A 108 9.87 2.31 0.05
CA PHE A 108 10.71 2.73 -1.08
C PHE A 108 9.92 3.42 -2.20
N GLY A 109 8.62 3.64 -2.02
CA GLY A 109 7.81 4.37 -2.99
C GLY A 109 8.12 5.87 -3.03
N ALA A 110 7.40 6.59 -3.87
CA ALA A 110 7.55 8.03 -4.04
C ALA A 110 7.46 8.78 -2.70
N ALA A 111 8.51 9.55 -2.38
CA ALA A 111 8.63 10.32 -1.16
C ALA A 111 9.28 11.69 -1.44
N ARG A 112 8.92 12.70 -0.64
CA ARG A 112 9.65 13.99 -0.68
C ARG A 112 11.05 13.77 -0.10
N THR A 113 12.03 14.49 -0.62
CA THR A 113 13.41 14.45 -0.09
C THR A 113 13.46 14.77 1.40
N THR A 114 12.66 15.74 1.87
CA THR A 114 12.52 16.07 3.29
C THR A 114 12.02 14.90 4.14
N ASP A 115 11.08 14.11 3.61
CA ASP A 115 10.55 12.93 4.31
C ASP A 115 11.59 11.81 4.39
N LEU A 116 12.42 11.65 3.34
CA LEU A 116 13.51 10.68 3.34
C LEU A 116 14.61 11.07 4.34
N VAL A 117 14.99 12.36 4.39
CA VAL A 117 15.95 12.86 5.39
C VAL A 117 15.43 12.62 6.81
N ALA A 118 14.19 13.04 7.10
CA ALA A 118 13.58 12.83 8.40
C ALA A 118 13.53 11.34 8.77
N ARG A 119 13.15 10.47 7.83
CA ARG A 119 13.08 9.02 8.05
C ARG A 119 14.43 8.40 8.29
N TYR A 120 15.44 8.69 7.47
CA TYR A 120 16.73 8.01 7.57
C TYR A 120 17.62 8.53 8.68
N GLN A 121 17.36 9.74 9.18
CA GLN A 121 18.01 10.28 10.38
C GLN A 121 17.28 9.91 11.67
N ALA A 122 16.01 9.49 11.59
CA ALA A 122 15.23 9.10 12.76
C ALA A 122 15.77 7.81 13.41
N GLU A 123 15.77 7.82 14.74
CA GLU A 123 16.04 6.62 15.52
C GLU A 123 14.93 5.57 15.33
N PRO A 124 15.25 4.27 15.31
CA PRO A 124 14.24 3.23 15.24
C PRO A 124 13.41 3.19 16.54
N ALA A 125 12.10 2.99 16.40
CA ALA A 125 11.19 2.87 17.54
C ALA A 125 11.35 1.53 18.26
N SER A 126 11.44 1.57 19.59
CA SER A 126 11.33 0.41 20.48
C SER A 126 9.91 0.30 21.03
N TRP A 127 9.29 -0.87 20.95
CA TRP A 127 7.89 -1.05 21.32
C TRP A 127 7.73 -1.51 22.77
N GLU A 128 7.51 -0.56 23.68
CA GLU A 128 7.23 -0.85 25.10
C GLU A 128 5.73 -1.07 25.35
N HIS A 129 4.89 -0.55 24.45
CA HIS A 129 3.43 -0.64 24.53
C HIS A 129 2.86 -1.48 23.38
N ASN A 130 1.66 -2.01 23.57
CA ASN A 130 0.93 -2.72 22.54
C ASN A 130 0.30 -1.73 21.57
N CYS A 131 0.88 -1.59 20.39
CA CYS A 131 0.50 -0.60 19.40
C CYS A 131 -0.16 -1.26 18.18
N LEU A 132 -1.18 -0.60 17.64
CA LEU A 132 -1.65 -0.81 16.28
C LEU A 132 -1.02 0.26 15.39
N LEU A 133 -0.16 -0.16 14.47
CA LEU A 133 0.39 0.70 13.44
C LEU A 133 -0.61 0.81 12.30
N VAL A 134 -0.85 2.04 11.82
CA VAL A 134 -1.74 2.32 10.69
C VAL A 134 -1.05 3.24 9.68
N GLY A 135 -1.06 2.85 8.40
CA GLY A 135 -0.46 3.59 7.31
C GLY A 135 -1.35 4.72 6.79
N VAL A 136 -0.97 5.98 6.98
CA VAL A 136 -1.74 7.15 6.52
C VAL A 136 -1.24 7.66 5.16
N ARG A 137 -2.15 8.03 4.26
CA ARG A 137 -1.84 8.52 2.90
C ARG A 137 -1.43 10.00 2.88
N ASN A 138 -0.79 10.45 1.79
CA ASN A 138 -0.20 11.78 1.62
C ASN A 138 -1.16 12.98 1.75
N THR A 139 -2.48 12.80 1.56
CA THR A 139 -3.49 13.87 1.67
C THR A 139 -3.86 14.19 3.12
N VAL A 140 -2.84 14.38 3.98
CA VAL A 140 -3.04 14.71 5.42
C VAL A 140 -3.40 16.19 5.62
N ASP A 141 -3.28 17.02 4.58
CA ASP A 141 -3.31 18.48 4.74
C ASP A 141 -4.68 19.08 5.09
N ASP A 142 -5.81 18.38 4.91
CA ASP A 142 -7.15 18.93 5.22
C ASP A 142 -7.88 18.30 6.41
N ARG A 143 -7.51 17.07 6.85
CA ARG A 143 -8.26 16.34 7.90
C ARG A 143 -7.47 16.05 9.18
N GLY A 144 -6.15 16.23 9.16
CA GLY A 144 -5.26 15.93 10.29
C GLY A 144 -4.96 14.43 10.46
N THR A 145 -3.88 14.13 11.18
CA THR A 145 -3.35 12.77 11.43
C THR A 145 -4.35 11.85 12.12
N TYR A 146 -5.21 12.40 12.99
CA TYR A 146 -6.22 11.65 13.73
C TYR A 146 -7.31 11.07 12.82
N GLU A 147 -7.93 11.91 11.97
CA GLU A 147 -8.99 11.45 11.06
C GLU A 147 -8.45 10.44 10.06
N ALA A 148 -7.21 10.62 9.59
CA ALA A 148 -6.55 9.66 8.70
C ALA A 148 -6.25 8.31 9.38
N ALA A 149 -5.93 8.34 10.68
CA ALA A 149 -5.62 7.13 11.45
C ALA A 149 -6.85 6.39 11.97
N ARG A 150 -7.98 7.09 12.19
CA ARG A 150 -9.11 6.52 12.94
C ARG A 150 -10.06 5.63 12.15
N PHE A 151 -10.03 5.67 10.82
CA PHE A 151 -10.97 4.95 9.95
C PHE A 151 -10.33 4.63 8.58
N ALA A 152 -10.53 3.47 7.96
CA ALA A 152 -11.19 2.24 8.41
C ALA A 152 -10.29 1.03 8.16
N TRP A 153 -10.16 0.18 9.16
CA TRP A 153 -9.18 -0.88 9.18
C TRP A 153 -9.83 -2.25 9.35
N LYS A 154 -9.29 -3.25 8.67
CA LYS A 154 -9.70 -4.65 8.84
C LYS A 154 -8.96 -5.24 10.04
N LEU A 155 -9.57 -5.11 11.23
CA LEU A 155 -8.92 -5.45 12.50
C LEU A 155 -9.40 -6.79 13.06
N ASN A 156 -8.50 -7.48 13.77
CA ASN A 156 -8.86 -8.65 14.55
C ASN A 156 -9.43 -8.22 15.91
N ARG A 157 -10.73 -8.47 16.14
CA ARG A 157 -11.43 -8.12 17.38
C ARG A 157 -10.79 -8.70 18.64
N LYS A 158 -10.09 -9.84 18.55
CA LYS A 158 -9.41 -10.47 19.69
C LYS A 158 -8.19 -9.67 20.17
N HIS A 159 -7.62 -8.81 19.32
CA HIS A 159 -6.42 -8.03 19.65
C HIS A 159 -6.78 -6.67 20.26
N LEU A 160 -7.97 -6.14 19.97
CA LEU A 160 -8.37 -4.77 20.34
C LEU A 160 -8.30 -4.49 21.85
N PRO A 161 -8.73 -5.40 22.75
CA PRO A 161 -8.66 -5.13 24.19
C PRO A 161 -7.23 -5.06 24.75
N LYS A 162 -6.23 -5.49 23.97
CA LYS A 162 -4.82 -5.48 24.38
C LYS A 162 -4.09 -4.22 23.89
N LEU A 163 -4.72 -3.41 23.05
CA LEU A 163 -4.08 -2.25 22.44
C LEU A 163 -4.05 -1.07 23.40
N ASP A 164 -2.85 -0.54 23.62
CA ASP A 164 -2.62 0.68 24.39
C ASP A 164 -2.71 1.91 23.48
N LEU A 165 -2.18 1.79 22.26
CA LEU A 165 -2.02 2.91 21.33
C LEU A 165 -2.37 2.53 19.89
N VAL A 166 -2.84 3.53 19.14
CA VAL A 166 -2.85 3.53 17.67
C VAL A 166 -1.82 4.53 17.18
N VAL A 167 -0.89 4.08 16.35
CA VAL A 167 0.27 4.85 15.88
C VAL A 167 0.14 5.11 14.39
N ALA A 168 0.07 6.38 14.01
CA ALA A 168 -0.01 6.80 12.62
C ALA A 168 1.38 6.80 11.99
N VAL A 169 1.54 6.03 10.91
CA VAL A 169 2.80 5.86 10.21
C VAL A 169 2.65 6.33 8.77
N ARG A 170 3.64 7.08 8.27
CA ARG A 170 3.74 7.42 6.85
C ARG A 170 5.15 7.17 6.37
N GLY A 171 5.30 6.34 5.34
CA GLY A 171 6.63 6.05 4.84
C GLY A 171 7.54 5.35 5.86
N GLY A 172 6.99 4.63 6.85
CA GLY A 172 7.80 4.13 7.96
C GLY A 172 8.29 5.19 8.96
N LEU A 173 7.86 6.45 8.88
CA LEU A 173 8.05 7.47 9.94
C LEU A 173 6.78 7.55 10.79
N ILE A 174 6.94 7.61 12.12
CA ILE A 174 5.83 7.75 13.05
C ILE A 174 5.45 9.23 13.15
N LEU A 175 4.23 9.56 12.72
CA LEU A 175 3.72 10.92 12.72
C LEU A 175 2.99 11.28 14.01
N ASP A 176 2.31 10.30 14.61
CA ASP A 176 1.48 10.55 15.80
C ASP A 176 1.12 9.26 16.54
N ALA A 177 0.65 9.41 17.77
CA ALA A 177 0.09 8.33 18.57
C ALA A 177 -1.21 8.77 19.27
N PHE A 178 -2.16 7.84 19.35
CA PHE A 178 -3.50 8.05 19.86
C PHE A 178 -3.87 6.95 20.85
N ARG A 179 -4.66 7.28 21.87
CA ARG A 179 -5.27 6.31 22.77
C ARG A 179 -6.64 5.93 22.24
N PRO A 180 -6.90 4.67 21.85
CA PRO A 180 -8.23 4.24 21.46
C PRO A 180 -9.09 4.04 22.72
N ASN A 181 -10.21 4.75 22.79
CA ASN A 181 -11.16 4.61 23.91
C ASN A 181 -12.28 3.63 23.54
N GLU A 182 -12.73 3.66 22.28
CA GLU A 182 -13.80 2.83 21.78
C GLU A 182 -13.54 2.36 20.35
N TRP A 183 -13.97 1.15 20.01
CA TRP A 183 -13.87 0.58 18.67
C TRP A 183 -15.26 0.41 18.07
N LEU A 184 -15.50 1.07 16.94
CA LEU A 184 -16.82 1.13 16.31
C LEU A 184 -16.79 0.58 14.89
N PRO A 185 -17.89 -0.06 14.41
CA PRO A 185 -18.07 -0.39 13.01
C PRO A 185 -17.96 0.86 12.13
N GLY A 186 -17.36 0.70 10.95
CA GLY A 186 -17.13 1.78 10.00
C GLY A 186 -18.39 2.29 9.27
N THR A 187 -19.45 2.62 9.99
CA THR A 187 -20.68 3.20 9.44
C THR A 187 -20.58 4.72 9.37
N LEU A 188 -21.38 5.35 8.50
CA LEU A 188 -21.48 6.82 8.44
C LEU A 188 -22.12 7.42 9.71
N GLU A 189 -22.87 6.63 10.47
CA GLU A 189 -23.40 7.02 11.78
C GLU A 189 -22.27 7.22 12.80
N ASN A 190 -21.33 6.27 12.86
CA ASN A 190 -20.19 6.34 13.78
C ASN A 190 -19.09 7.28 13.27
N PHE A 191 -18.94 7.39 11.95
CA PHE A 191 -17.92 8.20 11.29
C PHE A 191 -18.54 9.10 10.20
N PRO A 192 -19.20 10.21 10.57
CA PRO A 192 -19.90 11.09 9.62
C PRO A 192 -18.99 11.71 8.55
N ASN A 193 -17.71 11.90 8.88
CA ASN A 193 -16.71 12.47 7.97
C ASN A 193 -16.05 11.42 7.05
N ALA A 194 -16.46 10.15 7.14
CA ALA A 194 -15.97 9.09 6.28
C ALA A 194 -16.52 9.25 4.85
N PRO A 195 -15.70 8.97 3.81
CA PRO A 195 -16.14 9.11 2.42
C PRO A 195 -17.26 8.13 2.02
N HIS A 196 -17.33 6.96 2.66
CA HIS A 196 -18.35 5.94 2.46
C HIS A 196 -18.38 4.98 3.65
N ALA A 197 -19.50 4.28 3.85
CA ALA A 197 -19.62 3.26 4.88
C ALA A 197 -18.80 1.99 4.52
N MET A 198 -18.07 1.46 5.49
CA MET A 198 -17.38 0.16 5.45
C MET A 198 -17.73 -0.63 6.74
N PRO A 199 -18.95 -1.21 6.83
CA PRO A 199 -19.42 -1.87 8.06
C PRO A 199 -18.60 -3.11 8.49
N ASP A 200 -17.88 -3.72 7.54
CA ASP A 200 -16.99 -4.86 7.76
C ASP A 200 -15.64 -4.45 8.38
N ARG A 201 -15.34 -3.14 8.42
CA ARG A 201 -14.14 -2.57 9.00
C ARG A 201 -14.44 -1.86 10.31
N LEU A 202 -13.38 -1.65 11.08
CA LEU A 202 -13.45 -0.96 12.36
C LEU A 202 -12.67 0.35 12.29
N GLY A 203 -13.21 1.35 12.96
CA GLY A 203 -12.48 2.55 13.34
C GLY A 203 -12.41 2.67 14.86
N PHE A 204 -11.70 3.68 15.33
CA PHE A 204 -11.66 4.00 16.76
C PHE A 204 -12.14 5.43 17.03
N VAL A 205 -12.71 5.62 18.21
CA VAL A 205 -12.92 6.93 18.83
C VAL A 205 -11.94 7.00 19.99
N GLY A 206 -11.16 8.06 20.02
CA GLY A 206 -10.10 8.22 20.99
C GLY A 206 -9.58 9.63 21.03
N GLU A 207 -8.43 9.78 21.67
CA GLU A 207 -7.77 11.05 21.83
C GLU A 207 -6.30 10.95 21.49
N ARG A 208 -5.67 12.09 21.24
CA ARG A 208 -4.23 12.18 21.08
C ARG A 208 -3.57 11.69 22.38
N ALA A 209 -2.62 10.77 22.26
CA ALA A 209 -1.97 10.19 23.43
C ALA A 209 -1.25 11.29 24.25
N ALA A 210 -1.06 11.04 25.54
CA ALA A 210 -0.36 11.95 26.43
C ALA A 210 1.05 12.30 25.89
N PRO A 211 1.57 13.51 26.14
CA PRO A 211 2.87 13.96 25.61
C PRO A 211 4.01 12.98 25.88
N GLU A 212 4.01 12.34 27.04
CA GLU A 212 5.03 11.37 27.47
C GLU A 212 5.06 10.16 26.54
N LEU A 213 3.88 9.60 26.22
CA LEU A 213 3.75 8.49 25.29
C LEU A 213 4.09 8.89 23.86
N ARG A 214 3.73 10.11 23.46
CA ARG A 214 4.06 10.61 22.11
C ARG A 214 5.55 10.81 21.94
N ASN A 215 6.24 11.36 22.93
CA ASN A 215 7.68 11.57 22.88
C ASN A 215 8.48 10.26 22.74
N MET A 216 7.91 9.12 23.16
CA MET A 216 8.54 7.81 22.98
C MET A 216 8.58 7.35 21.51
N TYR A 217 7.63 7.79 20.67
CA TYR A 217 7.41 7.22 19.33
C TYR A 217 7.41 8.24 18.20
N VAL A 218 6.81 9.41 18.39
CA VAL A 218 6.65 10.42 17.32
C VAL A 218 8.00 10.93 16.85
N GLY A 219 8.20 10.96 15.54
CA GLY A 219 9.48 11.32 14.92
C GLY A 219 10.47 10.17 14.80
N LYS A 220 10.20 9.00 15.42
CA LYS A 220 11.00 7.79 15.21
C LYS A 220 10.58 7.06 13.93
N ARG A 221 11.49 6.25 13.39
CA ARG A 221 11.19 5.37 12.25
C ARG A 221 10.81 3.98 12.71
N LEU A 222 10.08 3.24 11.88
CA LEU A 222 9.87 1.82 12.08
C LEU A 222 11.21 1.06 12.03
N PRO A 223 11.43 0.08 12.91
CA PRO A 223 12.52 -0.89 12.77
C PRO A 223 12.46 -1.62 11.42
N ARG A 224 13.60 -2.15 10.94
CA ARG A 224 13.66 -2.73 9.57
C ARG A 224 12.78 -3.97 9.40
N TRP A 225 12.63 -4.75 10.47
CA TRP A 225 11.74 -5.91 10.53
C TRP A 225 10.26 -5.53 10.52
N CYS A 226 9.94 -4.29 10.92
CA CYS A 226 8.58 -3.84 11.12
C CYS A 226 8.00 -3.25 9.82
N LYS A 227 7.25 -4.07 9.08
CA LYS A 227 6.61 -3.70 7.82
C LYS A 227 5.10 -3.80 7.93
N LEU A 228 4.36 -2.77 7.47
CA LEU A 228 2.90 -2.83 7.41
C LEU A 228 2.45 -3.97 6.48
N SER A 229 1.30 -4.57 6.78
CA SER A 229 0.65 -5.53 5.88
C SER A 229 0.06 -4.85 4.65
N GLN A 230 -0.37 -5.61 3.64
CA GLN A 230 -1.10 -5.07 2.49
C GLN A 230 -2.40 -4.33 2.88
N ALA A 231 -2.94 -4.60 4.07
CA ALA A 231 -4.09 -3.87 4.62
C ALA A 231 -3.69 -2.53 5.27
N GLY A 232 -2.41 -2.13 5.21
CA GLY A 232 -1.89 -0.90 5.79
C GLY A 232 -1.79 -0.92 7.32
N ILE A 233 -1.85 -2.09 7.96
CA ILE A 233 -1.82 -2.23 9.42
C ILE A 233 -0.77 -3.21 9.91
N ARG A 234 -0.34 -3.06 11.17
CA ARG A 234 0.45 -4.06 11.90
C ARG A 234 0.26 -3.95 13.42
N TYR A 235 0.24 -5.09 14.10
CA TYR A 235 0.27 -5.16 15.56
C TYR A 235 1.72 -5.31 16.03
N VAL A 236 2.14 -4.53 17.03
CA VAL A 236 3.48 -4.59 17.64
C VAL A 236 3.39 -4.37 19.14
N GLY A 237 4.39 -4.83 19.88
CA GLY A 237 4.51 -4.65 21.33
C GLY A 237 4.63 -5.96 22.10
N PRO A 238 4.64 -5.93 23.43
CA PRO A 238 4.86 -7.12 24.27
C PRO A 238 3.88 -8.26 24.01
N ALA A 239 2.60 -7.96 23.72
CA ALA A 239 1.59 -8.96 23.38
C ALA A 239 1.64 -9.41 21.91
N PHE A 240 2.47 -8.77 21.10
CA PHE A 240 2.60 -8.98 19.65
C PHE A 240 4.09 -9.01 19.25
N PRO A 241 4.88 -9.99 19.77
CA PRO A 241 6.30 -10.05 19.49
C PRO A 241 6.58 -10.29 18.00
N PRO A 242 7.70 -9.78 17.46
CA PRO A 242 8.10 -10.06 16.09
C PRO A 242 8.35 -11.56 15.91
N LYS A 243 8.15 -12.07 14.69
CA LYS A 243 8.53 -13.45 14.37
C LYS A 243 10.05 -13.56 14.38
N GLN A 244 10.60 -14.67 14.86
CA GLN A 244 12.06 -14.88 14.95
C GLN A 244 12.81 -14.59 13.65
N GLN A 245 12.23 -14.98 12.51
CA GLN A 245 12.80 -14.73 11.18
C GLN A 245 12.82 -13.24 10.78
N GLU A 246 11.94 -12.40 11.33
CA GLU A 246 11.94 -10.98 11.02
C GLU A 246 13.08 -10.24 11.77
N VAL A 247 13.47 -10.76 12.95
CA VAL A 247 14.54 -10.18 13.77
C VAL A 247 15.93 -10.55 13.22
N SER A 248 16.09 -11.74 12.65
CA SER A 248 17.35 -12.14 12.00
C SER A 248 17.70 -11.23 10.81
N ASP A 249 16.70 -10.84 10.02
CA ASP A 249 16.86 -9.92 8.88
C ASP A 249 17.35 -8.52 9.31
N GLU A 250 17.17 -8.14 10.58
CA GLU A 250 17.69 -6.86 11.11
C GLU A 250 19.17 -6.94 11.48
N ILE A 251 19.66 -8.11 11.93
CA ILE A 251 21.06 -8.35 12.34
C ILE A 251 21.97 -8.48 11.12
N ASP A 252 21.55 -9.25 10.11
CA ASP A 252 22.33 -9.48 8.88
C ASP A 252 22.51 -8.20 8.04
N ALA A 253 21.71 -7.16 8.29
CA ALA A 253 21.80 -5.88 7.59
C ALA A 253 22.80 -4.89 8.23
N TYR A 254 23.53 -5.32 9.27
CA TYR A 254 24.66 -4.63 9.91
C TYR A 254 26.00 -5.37 9.76
N LEU A 255 26.01 -6.53 9.08
CA LEU A 255 27.20 -7.29 8.69
C LEU A 255 27.40 -7.21 7.17
#